data_AF-A0A6A0K1F8-F1
#
_entry.id   AF-A0A6A0K1F8-F1
#
_cell.length_a   1.000
_cell.length_b   1.000
_cell.length_c   1.000
_cell.angle_alpha   90.00
_cell.angle_beta   90.00
_cell.angle_gamma   90.00
#
_symmetry.space_group_name_H-M   'P 1'
#
loop_
_entity.id
_entity.type
_entity.pdbx_description
1 polymer ?
#
loop_
_entity_poly.entity_id
_entity_poly.type
_entity_poly.pdbx_seq_one_letter_code
_entity_poly.pdbx_strand_id
1 'polypeptide(L)'
;MTSKFDDLEKIASWNRILKNSSTGTIFITPTWQKIWVNNYKPQSDIYLDIVQKEGIDVGVVPLMDTNGRLSFIGDSDVYDYMDFPVLNGYESLFYESAAEMIQSLKWENIKLESIPEDSPTLKLLPQFFSPNNFEVSITESDCTPLLQLPHNWDDYQLNLRKKDRHELRRKIRRLESSHSFKQFRCDLNSDSLDMYMNTFFNLMAQSREDKGEFLTDLNKSFFKELAKIFSYQESFNLYFLELDEQIVAACICFDYEDQVLLYNSGYNPEFSSLSVGLINKAFTIKESIENEMKVYNFLRGTERYKYHLGAQDKLVMDLSITRL
;
A
#
# COMPACT_ATOMS: atom_id res chain seq x y z
N MET A 1 10.91 23.37 15.13
CA MET A 1 10.98 21.97 15.59
C MET A 1 11.60 21.18 14.47
N THR A 2 12.73 20.52 14.71
CA THR A 2 13.28 19.54 13.76
C THR A 2 12.26 18.41 13.63
N SER A 3 11.86 18.03 12.41
CA SER A 3 10.90 16.93 12.23
C SER A 3 11.50 15.68 12.83
N LYS A 4 10.70 14.84 13.51
CA LYS A 4 11.16 13.53 14.00
C LYS A 4 11.73 12.66 12.88
N PHE A 5 11.34 12.93 11.63
CA PHE A 5 11.86 12.31 10.42
C PHE A 5 13.12 12.99 9.82
N ASP A 6 13.74 13.92 10.53
CA ASP A 6 15.01 14.54 10.12
C ASP A 6 16.23 13.91 10.84
N ASP A 7 15.99 13.00 11.79
CA ASP A 7 17.04 12.18 12.41
C ASP A 7 17.53 11.10 11.44
N LEU A 8 18.57 11.45 10.67
CA LEU A 8 19.11 10.61 9.61
C LEU A 8 19.59 9.23 10.10
N GLU A 9 20.06 9.12 11.35
CA GLU A 9 20.52 7.85 11.91
C GLU A 9 19.32 6.92 12.13
N LYS A 10 18.23 7.41 12.75
CA LYS A 10 16.99 6.64 12.91
C LYS A 10 16.41 6.20 11.56
N ILE A 11 16.40 7.09 10.57
CA ILE A 11 15.90 6.77 9.22
C ILE A 11 16.76 5.69 8.55
N ALA A 12 18.08 5.75 8.69
CA ALA A 12 18.98 4.72 8.17
C ALA A 12 18.73 3.36 8.83
N SER A 13 18.59 3.33 10.16
CA SER A 13 18.28 2.12 10.93
C SER A 13 16.95 1.50 10.53
N TRP A 14 15.90 2.31 10.39
CA TRP A 14 14.58 1.85 9.96
C TRP A 14 14.63 1.21 8.56
N ASN A 15 15.26 1.86 7.59
CA ASN A 15 15.40 1.29 6.24
C ASN A 15 16.19 -0.03 6.24
N ARG A 16 17.18 -0.19 7.13
CA ARG A 16 17.93 -1.45 7.29
C ARG A 16 17.06 -2.57 7.87
N ILE A 17 16.22 -2.24 8.87
CA ILE A 17 15.28 -3.20 9.48
C ILE A 17 14.28 -3.70 8.43
N LEU A 18 13.70 -2.79 7.64
CA LEU A 18 12.67 -3.14 6.65
C LEU A 18 13.15 -4.19 5.63
N LYS A 19 14.40 -4.11 5.18
CA LYS A 19 15.00 -5.07 4.23
C LYS A 19 15.02 -6.53 4.72
N ASN A 20 14.86 -6.74 6.03
CA ASN A 20 14.85 -8.07 6.65
C ASN A 20 13.65 -8.20 7.61
N SER A 21 12.54 -7.55 7.29
CA SER A 21 11.28 -7.64 8.03
C SER A 21 10.30 -8.53 7.27
N SER A 22 9.55 -9.36 7.99
CA SER A 22 8.42 -10.13 7.42
C SER A 22 7.19 -9.27 7.13
N THR A 23 7.12 -8.06 7.69
CA THR A 23 5.99 -7.13 7.57
C THR A 23 6.29 -5.96 6.63
N GLY A 24 7.42 -6.02 5.90
CA GLY A 24 7.90 -4.97 5.01
C GLY A 24 6.90 -4.62 3.91
N THR A 25 6.43 -3.37 3.89
CA THR A 25 5.67 -2.80 2.76
C THR A 25 6.12 -1.37 2.50
N ILE A 26 5.85 -0.87 1.30
CA ILE A 26 6.19 0.52 0.95
C ILE A 26 5.52 1.55 1.88
N PHE A 27 4.33 1.22 2.40
CA PHE A 27 3.52 2.07 3.27
C PHE A 27 4.15 2.34 4.63
N ILE A 28 4.94 1.40 5.15
CA ILE A 28 5.61 1.52 6.45
C ILE A 28 7.06 2.02 6.32
N THR A 29 7.45 2.50 5.14
CA THR A 29 8.75 3.15 4.96
C THR A 29 8.79 4.51 5.65
N PRO A 30 9.95 4.94 6.16
CA PRO A 30 10.11 6.28 6.73
C PRO A 30 9.74 7.37 5.71
N THR A 31 10.03 7.14 4.43
CA THR A 31 9.73 8.06 3.33
C THR A 31 8.22 8.26 3.18
N TRP A 32 7.45 7.17 3.08
CA TRP A 32 5.99 7.26 2.93
C TRP A 32 5.34 7.95 4.12
N GLN A 33 5.71 7.54 5.34
CA GLN A 33 5.15 8.12 6.56
C GLN A 33 5.53 9.59 6.74
N LYS A 34 6.76 10.00 6.37
CA LYS A 34 7.16 11.41 6.36
C LYS A 34 6.31 12.25 5.40
N ILE A 35 6.11 11.77 4.18
CA ILE A 35 5.28 12.47 3.17
C ILE A 35 3.86 12.63 3.71
N TRP A 36 3.28 11.56 4.27
CA TRP A 36 1.94 11.63 4.84
C TRP A 36 1.83 12.62 6.00
N VAL A 37 2.73 12.56 6.98
CA VAL A 37 2.72 13.49 8.13
C VAL A 37 2.80 14.93 7.65
N ASN A 38 3.68 15.24 6.70
CA ASN A 38 3.84 16.59 6.19
C ASN A 38 2.59 17.13 5.50
N ASN A 39 1.84 16.28 4.80
CA ASN A 39 0.62 16.67 4.10
C ASN A 39 -0.56 16.76 5.08
N TYR A 40 -0.82 15.72 5.87
CA TYR A 40 -2.08 15.57 6.60
C TYR A 40 -2.01 16.01 8.06
N LYS A 41 -0.86 15.82 8.72
CA LYS A 41 -0.72 15.98 10.18
C LYS A 41 0.62 16.62 10.58
N PRO A 42 1.02 17.78 10.02
CA PRO A 42 2.36 18.35 10.24
C PRO A 42 2.64 18.77 11.69
N GLN A 43 1.59 18.86 12.52
CA GLN A 43 1.66 19.24 13.94
C GLN A 43 1.33 18.07 14.87
N SER A 44 1.26 16.84 14.36
CA SER A 44 0.96 15.68 15.19
C SER A 44 2.12 15.33 16.12
N ASP A 45 1.78 14.84 17.30
CA ASP A 45 2.76 14.32 18.26
C ASP A 45 3.16 12.91 17.83
N ILE A 46 4.42 12.77 17.43
CA ILE A 46 4.98 11.52 16.89
C ILE A 46 5.97 10.94 17.89
N TYR A 47 5.70 9.69 18.26
CA TYR A 47 6.63 8.81 18.93
C TYR A 47 7.35 7.99 17.86
N LEU A 48 8.66 8.21 17.72
CA LEU A 48 9.49 7.50 16.79
C LEU A 48 10.79 7.10 17.48
N ASP A 49 10.89 5.84 17.84
CA ASP A 49 12.06 5.28 18.52
C ASP A 49 12.49 3.95 17.91
N ILE A 50 13.78 3.67 18.07
CA ILE A 50 14.42 2.44 17.62
C ILE A 50 14.66 1.58 18.85
N VAL A 51 14.13 0.35 18.83
CA VAL A 51 14.41 -0.65 19.86
C VAL A 51 15.75 -1.29 19.54
N GLN A 52 16.61 -1.38 20.55
CA GLN A 52 17.94 -1.96 20.42
C GLN A 52 18.15 -3.15 21.35
N LYS A 53 18.89 -4.15 20.87
CA LYS A 53 19.43 -5.25 21.67
C LYS A 53 20.94 -5.33 21.48
N GLU A 54 21.69 -5.11 22.55
CA GLU A 54 23.17 -5.24 22.52
C GLU A 54 23.83 -4.41 21.39
N GLY A 55 23.27 -3.23 21.10
CA GLY A 55 23.75 -2.33 20.04
C GLY A 55 23.25 -2.65 18.62
N ILE A 56 22.37 -3.65 18.47
CA ILE A 56 21.69 -3.97 17.21
C ILE A 56 20.31 -3.31 17.21
N ASP A 57 19.97 -2.56 16.16
CA ASP A 57 18.61 -2.05 15.95
C ASP A 57 17.72 -3.19 15.50
N VAL A 58 16.70 -3.53 16.31
CA VAL A 58 15.86 -4.72 16.09
C VAL A 58 14.43 -4.38 15.68
N GLY A 59 14.01 -3.13 15.82
CA GLY A 59 12.69 -2.70 15.38
C GLY A 59 12.44 -1.22 15.60
N VAL A 60 11.32 -0.75 15.07
CA VAL A 60 10.91 0.65 15.13
C VAL A 60 9.53 0.74 15.77
N VAL A 61 9.33 1.74 16.62
CA VAL A 61 8.01 2.11 17.17
C VAL A 61 7.58 3.44 16.54
N PRO A 62 6.92 3.44 15.36
CA PRO A 62 6.42 4.64 14.71
C PRO A 62 4.93 4.84 15.06
N LEU A 63 4.66 5.57 16.14
CA LEU A 63 3.30 5.86 16.60
C LEU A 63 2.99 7.35 16.55
N MET A 64 1.72 7.67 16.35
CA MET A 64 1.17 9.01 16.40
C MET A 64 0.14 9.10 17.52
N ASP A 65 0.15 10.20 18.27
CA ASP A 65 -0.90 10.55 19.21
C ASP A 65 -1.88 11.52 18.56
N THR A 66 -3.17 11.19 18.65
CA THR A 66 -4.26 12.11 18.33
C THR A 66 -5.20 12.20 19.51
N ASN A 67 -5.03 13.24 20.34
CA ASN A 67 -5.88 13.53 21.50
C ASN A 67 -6.01 12.35 22.48
N GLY A 68 -4.91 11.69 22.82
CA GLY A 68 -4.88 10.55 23.75
C GLY A 68 -5.14 9.20 23.09
N ARG A 69 -5.34 9.16 21.77
CA ARG A 69 -5.40 7.92 21.00
C ARG A 69 -4.07 7.67 20.29
N LEU A 70 -3.40 6.57 20.64
CA LEU A 70 -2.22 6.10 19.90
C LEU A 70 -2.64 5.28 18.69
N SER A 71 -2.03 5.56 17.54
CA SER A 71 -2.15 4.78 16.31
C SER A 71 -0.81 4.64 15.62
N PHE A 72 -0.73 3.83 14.57
CA PHE A 72 0.35 3.95 13.60
C PHE A 72 0.34 5.33 12.93
N ILE A 73 1.47 5.70 12.32
CA ILE A 73 1.57 6.90 11.49
C ILE A 73 0.94 6.61 10.12
N GLY A 74 -0.25 7.16 9.91
CA GLY A 74 -1.02 6.98 8.68
C GLY A 74 -2.52 7.05 8.96
N ASP A 75 -3.31 6.85 7.92
CA ASP A 75 -4.77 6.70 8.01
C ASP A 75 -5.26 5.68 6.99
N SER A 76 -6.23 4.86 7.37
CA SER A 76 -6.82 3.81 6.54
C SER A 76 -7.42 4.31 5.21
N ASP A 77 -7.61 5.62 5.04
CA ASP A 77 -8.08 6.25 3.79
C ASP A 77 -7.05 6.20 2.64
N VAL A 78 -5.75 6.12 2.95
CA VAL A 78 -4.65 6.11 1.96
C VAL A 78 -3.60 5.02 2.20
N TYR A 79 -3.89 4.10 3.12
CA TYR A 79 -3.00 3.00 3.51
C TYR A 79 -3.77 1.68 3.51
N ASP A 80 -3.13 0.68 2.92
CA ASP A 80 -3.66 -0.68 2.89
C ASP A 80 -3.02 -1.61 3.91
N TYR A 81 -1.79 -1.30 4.33
CA TYR A 81 -1.08 -2.02 5.38
C TYR A 81 -0.35 -1.07 6.32
N MET A 82 -0.42 -1.36 7.61
CA MET A 82 0.42 -0.75 8.64
C MET A 82 0.88 -1.82 9.62
N ASP A 83 2.09 -1.65 10.13
CA ASP A 83 2.66 -2.54 11.12
C ASP A 83 3.86 -1.89 11.81
N PHE A 84 4.39 -2.56 12.83
CA PHE A 84 5.72 -2.30 13.33
C PHE A 84 6.77 -2.89 12.38
N PRO A 85 7.78 -2.09 11.97
CA PRO A 85 8.98 -2.61 11.32
C PRO A 85 9.81 -3.38 12.34
N VAL A 86 9.96 -4.69 12.15
CA VAL A 86 10.69 -5.56 13.10
C VAL A 86 11.65 -6.47 12.35
N LEU A 87 12.87 -6.61 12.87
CA LEU A 87 13.88 -7.48 12.29
C LEU A 87 13.50 -8.95 12.53
N ASN A 88 13.50 -9.75 11.47
CA ASN A 88 13.17 -11.17 11.55
C ASN A 88 14.04 -11.90 12.60
N GLY A 89 13.37 -12.68 13.47
CA GLY A 89 14.00 -13.43 14.56
C GLY A 89 14.16 -12.65 15.88
N TYR A 90 13.80 -11.37 15.92
CA TYR A 90 13.84 -10.53 17.13
C TYR A 90 12.45 -10.11 17.63
N GLU A 91 11.38 -10.70 17.11
CA GLU A 91 10.00 -10.25 17.32
C GLU A 91 9.64 -10.23 18.80
N SER A 92 9.85 -11.33 19.53
CA SER A 92 9.50 -11.41 20.96
C SER A 92 10.19 -10.32 21.79
N LEU A 93 11.47 -10.05 21.53
CA LEU A 93 12.23 -9.02 22.22
C LEU A 93 11.73 -7.62 21.88
N PHE A 94 11.45 -7.39 20.60
CA PHE A 94 10.91 -6.12 20.15
C PHE A 94 9.57 -5.82 20.83
N TYR A 95 8.61 -6.76 20.82
CA TYR A 95 7.27 -6.50 21.39
C TYR A 95 7.28 -6.36 22.91
N GLU A 96 8.18 -7.05 23.62
CA GLU A 96 8.39 -6.82 25.06
C GLU A 96 8.80 -5.37 25.32
N SER A 97 9.87 -4.92 24.63
CA SER A 97 10.39 -3.56 24.79
C SER A 97 9.39 -2.49 24.32
N ALA A 98 8.74 -2.72 23.17
CA ALA A 98 7.75 -1.82 22.61
C ALA A 98 6.52 -1.71 23.54
N ALA A 99 6.07 -2.80 24.15
CA ALA A 99 4.95 -2.77 25.09
C ALA A 99 5.29 -1.97 26.36
N GLU A 100 6.50 -2.12 26.91
CA GLU A 100 6.96 -1.30 28.04
C GLU A 100 6.99 0.19 27.69
N MET A 101 7.57 0.52 26.53
CA MET A 101 7.60 1.90 26.03
C MET A 101 6.18 2.45 25.87
N ILE A 102 5.30 1.73 25.17
CA ILE A 102 3.91 2.14 24.92
C ILE A 102 3.15 2.33 26.24
N GLN A 103 3.28 1.42 27.21
CA GLN A 103 2.60 1.56 28.50
C GLN A 103 3.07 2.77 29.30
N SER A 104 4.34 3.18 29.14
CA SER A 104 4.88 4.38 29.78
C SER A 104 4.36 5.70 29.19
N LEU A 105 3.81 5.67 27.97
CA LEU A 105 3.22 6.84 27.33
C LEU A 105 1.88 7.23 27.98
N LYS A 106 1.49 8.49 27.80
CA LYS A 106 0.17 8.98 28.20
C LYS A 106 -0.81 8.75 27.05
N TRP A 107 -1.78 7.86 27.26
CA TRP A 107 -2.84 7.56 26.31
C TRP A 107 -4.07 7.00 27.01
N GLU A 108 -5.22 7.10 26.35
CA GLU A 108 -6.52 6.60 26.78
C GLU A 108 -6.88 5.28 26.06
N ASN A 109 -6.65 5.23 24.74
CA ASN A 109 -6.80 4.01 23.93
C ASN A 109 -5.71 3.90 22.86
N ILE A 110 -5.44 2.67 22.43
CA ILE A 110 -4.60 2.35 21.29
C ILE A 110 -5.52 1.78 20.21
N LYS A 111 -5.39 2.29 18.98
CA LYS A 111 -6.06 1.76 17.80
C LYS A 111 -5.03 1.58 16.68
N LEU A 112 -4.64 0.32 16.47
CA LEU A 112 -3.73 -0.08 15.39
C LEU A 112 -4.56 -0.74 14.29
N GLU A 113 -4.59 -0.13 13.12
CA GLU A 113 -5.44 -0.55 12.01
C GLU A 113 -4.61 -1.10 10.85
N SER A 114 -5.27 -1.85 9.96
CA SER A 114 -4.69 -2.32 8.70
C SER A 114 -3.49 -3.28 8.87
N ILE A 115 -3.54 -4.18 9.86
CA ILE A 115 -2.46 -5.14 10.13
C ILE A 115 -2.70 -6.44 9.33
N PRO A 116 -1.72 -6.96 8.57
CA PRO A 116 -1.84 -8.28 7.93
C PRO A 116 -2.16 -9.39 8.94
N GLU A 117 -3.03 -10.34 8.60
CA GLU A 117 -3.46 -11.43 9.49
C GLU A 117 -2.32 -12.31 10.04
N ASP A 118 -1.21 -12.40 9.31
CA ASP A 118 -0.01 -13.16 9.67
C ASP A 118 1.04 -12.35 10.43
N SER A 119 0.76 -11.06 10.69
CA SER A 119 1.66 -10.19 11.43
C SER A 119 1.93 -10.69 12.86
N PRO A 120 3.21 -10.70 13.29
CA PRO A 120 3.57 -10.94 14.68
C PRO A 120 2.92 -9.96 15.67
N THR A 121 2.53 -8.76 15.24
CA THR A 121 1.89 -7.73 16.09
C THR A 121 0.62 -8.25 16.73
N LEU A 122 -0.23 -8.92 15.95
CA LEU A 122 -1.52 -9.44 16.41
C LEU A 122 -1.35 -10.56 17.44
N LYS A 123 -0.22 -11.27 17.42
CA LYS A 123 0.05 -12.40 18.32
C LYS A 123 0.83 -12.00 19.56
N LEU A 124 1.85 -11.16 19.40
CA LEU A 124 2.85 -10.91 20.45
C LEU A 124 2.54 -9.68 21.28
N LEU A 125 2.13 -8.57 20.66
CA LEU A 125 1.86 -7.32 21.39
C LEU A 125 0.76 -7.48 22.46
N PRO A 126 -0.40 -8.13 22.20
CA PRO A 126 -1.46 -8.32 23.18
C PRO A 126 -1.02 -9.02 24.48
N GLN A 127 0.01 -9.87 24.42
CA GLN A 127 0.44 -10.68 25.57
C GLN A 127 0.98 -9.83 26.72
N PHE A 128 1.42 -8.60 26.41
CA PHE A 128 1.97 -7.66 27.39
C PHE A 128 0.92 -6.73 28.02
N PHE A 129 -0.35 -6.87 27.63
CA PHE A 129 -1.47 -6.09 28.17
C PHE A 129 -2.40 -6.99 28.98
N SER A 130 -2.19 -7.01 30.30
CA SER A 130 -2.92 -7.88 31.23
C SER A 130 -4.42 -7.57 31.26
N PRO A 131 -5.31 -8.60 31.23
CA PRO A 131 -6.76 -8.42 31.27
C PRO A 131 -7.29 -7.80 32.57
N ASN A 132 -6.47 -7.71 33.62
CA ASN A 132 -6.83 -7.03 34.86
C ASN A 132 -6.78 -5.49 34.74
N ASN A 133 -6.03 -4.97 33.77
CA ASN A 133 -5.77 -3.54 33.60
C ASN A 133 -6.21 -3.02 32.22
N PHE A 134 -6.40 -3.92 31.25
CA PHE A 134 -6.67 -3.57 29.87
C PHE A 134 -7.75 -4.46 29.26
N GLU A 135 -8.56 -3.87 28.39
CA GLU A 135 -9.38 -4.59 27.42
C GLU A 135 -8.62 -4.63 26.09
N VAL A 136 -8.44 -5.83 25.52
CA VAL A 136 -7.76 -6.03 24.24
C VAL A 136 -8.73 -6.69 23.27
N SER A 137 -8.89 -6.14 22.07
CA SER A 137 -9.71 -6.73 21.03
C SER A 137 -8.97 -6.77 19.68
N ILE A 138 -9.17 -7.86 18.95
CA ILE A 138 -8.68 -8.03 17.59
C ILE A 138 -9.89 -8.32 16.71
N THR A 139 -10.06 -7.55 15.65
CA THR A 139 -11.21 -7.67 14.75
C THR A 139 -10.75 -7.71 13.31
N GLU A 140 -11.39 -8.54 12.50
CA GLU A 140 -11.27 -8.47 11.04
C GLU A 140 -11.86 -7.13 10.57
N SER A 141 -11.07 -6.35 9.84
CA SER A 141 -11.47 -5.02 9.36
C SER A 141 -11.66 -4.98 7.85
N ASP A 142 -10.84 -5.71 7.08
CA ASP A 142 -10.92 -5.75 5.62
C ASP A 142 -10.22 -7.01 5.07
N CYS A 143 -10.15 -7.12 3.75
CA CYS A 143 -9.28 -8.08 3.07
C CYS A 143 -8.49 -7.43 1.93
N THR A 144 -7.34 -8.02 1.62
CA THR A 144 -6.48 -7.63 0.52
C THR A 144 -6.30 -8.78 -0.46
N PRO A 145 -6.92 -8.71 -1.65
CA PRO A 145 -6.77 -9.78 -2.62
C PRO A 145 -5.36 -9.81 -3.21
N LEU A 146 -4.71 -10.97 -3.18
CA LEU A 146 -3.36 -11.20 -3.69
C LEU A 146 -3.36 -12.25 -4.80
N LEU A 147 -2.49 -12.08 -5.79
CA LEU A 147 -2.19 -13.07 -6.82
C LEU A 147 -0.72 -13.47 -6.73
N GLN A 148 -0.48 -14.78 -6.57
CA GLN A 148 0.85 -15.35 -6.76
C GLN A 148 1.17 -15.38 -8.26
N LEU A 149 2.24 -14.72 -8.66
CA LEU A 149 2.64 -14.60 -10.06
C LEU A 149 3.39 -15.87 -10.50
N PRO A 150 2.98 -16.51 -11.61
CA PRO A 150 3.71 -17.64 -12.16
C PRO A 150 4.88 -17.17 -13.04
N HIS A 151 5.62 -18.12 -13.62
CA HIS A 151 6.83 -17.85 -14.39
C HIS A 151 6.59 -17.13 -15.72
N ASN A 152 5.40 -17.25 -16.33
CA ASN A 152 5.10 -16.61 -17.60
C ASN A 152 3.59 -16.33 -17.76
N TRP A 153 3.26 -15.51 -18.76
CA TRP A 153 1.90 -15.06 -19.03
C TRP A 153 0.93 -16.19 -19.39
N ASP A 154 1.40 -17.22 -20.10
CA ASP A 154 0.55 -18.34 -20.50
C ASP A 154 0.15 -19.19 -19.27
N ASP A 155 1.09 -19.43 -18.36
CA ASP A 155 0.84 -20.09 -17.08
C ASP A 155 -0.14 -19.29 -16.21
N TYR A 156 -0.01 -17.95 -16.18
CA TYR A 156 -0.99 -17.08 -15.53
C TYR A 156 -2.39 -17.29 -16.08
N GLN A 157 -2.54 -17.27 -17.40
CA GLN A 157 -3.85 -17.49 -18.01
C GLN A 157 -4.40 -18.89 -17.71
N LEU A 158 -3.54 -19.92 -17.63
CA LEU A 158 -3.94 -21.28 -17.28
C LEU A 158 -4.40 -21.41 -15.82
N ASN A 159 -3.79 -20.66 -14.90
CA ASN A 159 -4.17 -20.60 -13.48
C ASN A 159 -5.53 -19.93 -13.24
N LEU A 160 -5.98 -19.06 -14.15
CA LEU A 160 -7.32 -18.49 -14.09
C LEU A 160 -8.41 -19.57 -14.26
N ARG A 161 -9.54 -19.37 -13.57
CA ARG A 161 -10.76 -20.17 -13.80
C ARG A 161 -11.12 -20.13 -15.29
N LYS A 162 -11.57 -21.26 -15.85
CA LYS A 162 -11.90 -21.38 -17.29
C LYS A 162 -12.72 -20.21 -17.82
N LYS A 163 -13.76 -19.80 -17.09
CA LYS A 163 -14.62 -18.66 -17.45
C LYS A 163 -13.85 -17.34 -17.53
N ASP A 164 -13.05 -17.04 -16.51
CA ASP A 164 -12.30 -15.79 -16.40
C ASP A 164 -11.19 -15.72 -17.45
N ARG A 165 -10.47 -16.82 -17.69
CA ARG A 165 -9.51 -16.95 -18.79
C ARG A 165 -10.14 -16.61 -20.14
N HIS A 166 -11.29 -17.22 -20.45
CA HIS A 166 -11.97 -16.99 -21.71
C HIS A 166 -12.45 -15.54 -21.83
N GLU A 167 -12.97 -14.96 -20.75
CA GLU A 167 -13.45 -13.59 -20.72
C GLU A 167 -12.32 -12.57 -20.88
N LEU A 168 -11.18 -12.75 -20.20
CA LEU A 168 -10.00 -11.90 -20.37
C LEU A 168 -9.49 -11.93 -21.81
N ARG A 169 -9.29 -13.13 -22.38
CA ARG A 169 -8.87 -13.30 -23.79
C ARG A 169 -9.85 -12.64 -24.77
N ARG A 170 -11.15 -12.79 -24.52
CA ARG A 170 -12.20 -12.17 -25.36
C ARG A 170 -12.12 -10.65 -25.32
N LYS A 171 -11.92 -10.05 -24.15
CA LYS A 171 -11.80 -8.59 -23.99
C LYS A 171 -10.55 -8.04 -24.70
N ILE A 172 -9.40 -8.69 -24.52
CA ILE A 172 -8.14 -8.32 -25.19
C ILE A 172 -8.30 -8.39 -26.71
N ARG A 173 -8.81 -9.50 -27.26
CA ARG A 173 -9.04 -9.65 -28.71
C ARG A 173 -10.01 -8.62 -29.27
N ARG A 174 -11.05 -8.28 -28.50
CA ARG A 174 -12.00 -7.23 -28.93
C ARG A 174 -11.27 -5.90 -29.08
N LEU A 175 -10.44 -5.52 -28.12
CA LEU A 175 -9.60 -4.32 -28.19
C LEU A 175 -8.71 -4.35 -29.45
N GLU A 176 -7.91 -5.41 -29.61
CA GLU A 176 -7.01 -5.64 -30.76
C GLU A 176 -7.71 -5.55 -32.11
N SER A 177 -8.94 -6.08 -32.22
CA SER A 177 -9.69 -6.11 -33.48
C SER A 177 -10.37 -4.79 -33.86
N SER A 178 -10.49 -3.84 -32.93
CA SER A 178 -11.34 -2.66 -33.10
C SER A 178 -10.61 -1.33 -33.01
N HIS A 179 -9.45 -1.29 -32.35
CA HIS A 179 -8.70 -0.06 -32.11
C HIS A 179 -7.20 -0.35 -32.21
N SER A 180 -6.41 0.64 -32.61
CA SER A 180 -4.98 0.64 -32.31
C SER A 180 -4.82 0.92 -30.82
N PHE A 181 -3.99 0.15 -30.12
CA PHE A 181 -3.76 0.38 -28.70
C PHE A 181 -2.30 0.19 -28.30
N LYS A 182 -1.91 0.91 -27.25
CA LYS A 182 -0.65 0.67 -26.54
C LYS A 182 -0.85 0.90 -25.05
N GLN A 183 -0.27 0.02 -24.24
CA GLN A 183 0.02 0.35 -22.84
C GLN A 183 1.46 0.86 -22.76
N PHE A 184 1.70 1.87 -21.94
CA PHE A 184 3.04 2.32 -21.62
C PHE A 184 3.16 2.74 -20.16
N ARG A 185 4.36 2.54 -19.62
CA ARG A 185 4.80 3.13 -18.35
C ARG A 185 5.34 4.52 -18.61
N CYS A 186 4.90 5.51 -17.84
CA CYS A 186 5.45 6.86 -17.91
C CYS A 186 6.86 6.93 -17.34
N ASP A 187 7.73 7.63 -18.06
CA ASP A 187 8.96 8.17 -17.51
C ASP A 187 8.65 9.52 -16.83
N LEU A 188 8.60 9.49 -15.50
CA LEU A 188 8.27 10.66 -14.69
C LEU A 188 9.54 11.41 -14.30
N ASN A 189 9.64 12.64 -14.78
CA ASN A 189 10.68 13.61 -14.40
C ASN A 189 10.03 14.94 -13.99
N SER A 190 10.83 15.93 -13.63
CA SER A 190 10.34 17.25 -13.18
C SER A 190 9.40 17.92 -14.17
N ASP A 191 9.61 17.69 -15.46
CA ASP A 191 8.91 18.40 -16.54
C ASP A 191 7.61 17.67 -16.93
N SER A 192 7.56 16.34 -16.74
CA SER A 192 6.42 15.49 -17.12
C SER A 192 5.47 15.17 -15.96
N LEU A 193 5.91 15.31 -14.71
CA LEU A 193 5.18 14.91 -13.50
C LEU A 193 3.77 15.50 -13.44
N ASP A 194 3.65 16.83 -13.53
CA ASP A 194 2.35 17.50 -13.38
C ASP A 194 1.37 17.10 -14.47
N MET A 195 1.83 17.00 -15.72
CA MET A 195 1.00 16.63 -16.87
C MET A 195 0.42 15.22 -16.70
N TYR A 196 1.26 14.22 -16.42
CA TYR A 196 0.80 12.84 -16.28
C TYR A 196 -0.02 12.62 -15.01
N MET A 197 0.35 13.23 -13.88
CA MET A 197 -0.44 13.12 -12.64
C MET A 197 -1.82 13.78 -12.80
N ASN A 198 -1.91 14.93 -13.44
CA ASN A 198 -3.20 15.57 -13.73
C ASN A 198 -4.05 14.70 -14.67
N THR A 199 -3.42 14.04 -15.67
CA THR A 199 -4.13 13.11 -16.57
C THR A 199 -4.68 11.92 -15.80
N PHE A 200 -3.89 11.34 -14.89
CA PHE A 200 -4.32 10.29 -14.00
C PHE A 200 -5.48 10.72 -13.10
N PHE A 201 -5.41 11.90 -12.46
CA PHE A 201 -6.47 12.41 -11.60
C PHE A 201 -7.78 12.62 -12.37
N ASN A 202 -7.71 13.12 -13.60
CA ASN A 202 -8.89 13.28 -14.45
C ASN A 202 -9.56 11.93 -14.74
N LEU A 203 -8.79 10.91 -15.13
CA LEU A 203 -9.34 9.57 -15.36
C LEU A 203 -9.86 8.90 -14.08
N MET A 204 -9.22 9.14 -12.94
CA MET A 204 -9.63 8.61 -11.65
C MET A 204 -10.97 9.23 -11.21
N ALA A 205 -11.10 10.55 -11.31
CA ALA A 205 -12.35 11.27 -11.01
C ALA A 205 -13.50 10.89 -11.95
N GLN A 206 -13.23 10.69 -13.25
CA GLN A 206 -14.26 10.25 -14.21
C GLN A 206 -14.76 8.82 -13.94
N SER A 207 -13.93 7.96 -13.37
CA SER A 207 -14.26 6.54 -13.23
C SER A 207 -15.37 6.28 -12.21
N ARG A 208 -15.44 7.07 -11.13
CA ARG A 208 -16.43 6.99 -10.05
C ARG A 208 -16.54 8.32 -9.31
N GLU A 209 -17.74 8.66 -8.85
CA GLU A 209 -18.04 9.92 -8.13
C GLU A 209 -17.25 10.06 -6.82
N ASP A 210 -17.23 9.02 -5.98
CA ASP A 210 -16.48 9.02 -4.71
C ASP A 210 -14.97 9.21 -4.90
N LYS A 211 -14.42 8.73 -6.02
CA LYS A 211 -13.03 9.01 -6.40
C LYS A 211 -12.80 10.47 -6.79
N GLY A 212 -13.80 11.12 -7.37
CA GLY A 212 -13.77 12.56 -7.63
C GLY A 212 -13.76 13.37 -6.33
N GLU A 213 -14.59 13.01 -5.37
CA GLU A 213 -14.66 13.64 -4.04
C GLU A 213 -13.35 13.44 -3.24
N PHE A 214 -12.75 12.26 -3.34
CA PHE A 214 -11.46 11.95 -2.73
C PHE A 214 -10.31 12.81 -3.28
N LEU A 215 -10.37 13.29 -4.54
CA LEU A 215 -9.29 14.03 -5.20
C LEU A 215 -9.26 15.53 -4.84
N THR A 216 -9.28 15.82 -3.55
CA THR A 216 -9.01 17.16 -2.98
C THR A 216 -7.60 17.65 -3.35
N ASP A 217 -7.35 18.96 -3.24
CA ASP A 217 -6.01 19.52 -3.51
C ASP A 217 -4.95 18.91 -2.58
N LEU A 218 -5.33 18.60 -1.35
CA LEU A 218 -4.47 17.92 -0.38
C LEU A 218 -4.07 16.52 -0.87
N ASN A 219 -5.05 15.70 -1.29
CA ASN A 219 -4.78 14.35 -1.79
C ASN A 219 -3.98 14.38 -3.11
N LYS A 220 -4.25 15.34 -3.99
CA LYS A 220 -3.45 15.53 -5.21
C LYS A 220 -2.00 15.88 -4.88
N SER A 221 -1.77 16.75 -3.89
CA SER A 221 -0.42 17.11 -3.41
C SER A 221 0.31 15.86 -2.90
N PHE A 222 -0.34 15.09 -2.04
CA PHE A 222 0.21 13.84 -1.51
C PHE A 222 0.61 12.86 -2.64
N PHE A 223 -0.28 12.61 -3.61
CA PHE A 223 0.02 11.73 -4.74
C PHE A 223 1.16 12.23 -5.62
N LYS A 224 1.26 13.55 -5.85
CA LYS A 224 2.36 14.14 -6.62
C LYS A 224 3.69 14.03 -5.88
N GLU A 225 3.70 14.19 -4.56
CA GLU A 225 4.91 14.00 -3.75
C GLU A 225 5.36 12.54 -3.73
N LEU A 226 4.43 11.59 -3.59
CA LEU A 226 4.72 10.16 -3.74
C LEU A 226 5.33 9.87 -5.11
N ALA A 227 4.67 10.31 -6.19
CA ALA A 227 5.14 10.11 -7.55
C ALA A 227 6.54 10.70 -7.75
N LYS A 228 6.79 11.93 -7.28
CA LYS A 228 8.11 12.58 -7.38
C LYS A 228 9.21 11.79 -6.68
N ILE A 229 8.98 11.36 -5.44
CA ILE A 229 10.03 10.74 -4.61
C ILE A 229 10.24 9.28 -5.00
N PHE A 230 9.17 8.50 -5.17
CA PHE A 230 9.28 7.07 -5.44
C PHE A 230 9.59 6.77 -6.92
N SER A 231 9.36 7.69 -7.86
CA SER A 231 9.87 7.52 -9.24
C SER A 231 11.39 7.61 -9.28
N TYR A 232 12.02 8.49 -8.48
CA TYR A 232 13.48 8.55 -8.33
C TYR A 232 14.06 7.28 -7.68
N GLN A 233 13.25 6.56 -6.90
CA GLN A 233 13.60 5.28 -6.29
C GLN A 233 13.20 4.07 -7.16
N GLU A 234 12.75 4.30 -8.40
CA GLU A 234 12.30 3.27 -9.35
C GLU A 234 11.22 2.33 -8.78
N SER A 235 10.43 2.81 -7.82
CA SER A 235 9.36 2.04 -7.16
C SER A 235 7.96 2.58 -7.45
N PHE A 236 7.83 3.73 -8.12
CA PHE A 236 6.54 4.26 -8.56
C PHE A 236 6.35 4.02 -10.06
N ASN A 237 5.27 3.35 -10.42
CA ASN A 237 4.94 3.04 -11.81
C ASN A 237 3.55 3.61 -12.17
N LEU A 238 3.51 4.57 -13.10
CA LEU A 238 2.27 5.09 -13.67
C LEU A 238 2.08 4.54 -15.08
N TYR A 239 1.05 3.71 -15.25
CA TYR A 239 0.71 3.08 -16.51
C TYR A 239 -0.51 3.73 -17.15
N PHE A 240 -0.44 3.99 -18.46
CA PHE A 240 -1.58 4.41 -19.26
C PHE A 240 -1.88 3.40 -20.36
N LEU A 241 -3.17 3.21 -20.64
CA LEU A 241 -3.67 2.57 -21.85
C LEU A 241 -4.16 3.65 -22.80
N GLU A 242 -3.63 3.65 -24.01
CA GLU A 242 -4.01 4.52 -25.11
C GLU A 242 -4.77 3.73 -26.18
N LEU A 243 -5.87 4.28 -26.68
CA LEU A 243 -6.64 3.80 -27.83
C LEU A 243 -6.73 4.90 -28.87
N ASP A 244 -6.31 4.63 -30.11
CA ASP A 244 -6.36 5.58 -31.23
C ASP A 244 -5.87 6.98 -30.84
N GLU A 245 -4.68 7.04 -30.21
CA GLU A 245 -4.01 8.27 -29.73
C GLU A 245 -4.67 8.95 -28.52
N GLN A 246 -5.73 8.37 -27.94
CA GLN A 246 -6.39 8.85 -26.73
C GLN A 246 -6.03 8.00 -25.51
N ILE A 247 -5.56 8.64 -24.43
CA ILE A 247 -5.39 7.97 -23.14
C ILE A 247 -6.77 7.71 -22.50
N VAL A 248 -7.09 6.44 -22.25
CA VAL A 248 -8.43 6.00 -21.81
C VAL A 248 -8.45 5.31 -20.45
N ALA A 249 -7.31 4.84 -19.95
CA ALA A 249 -7.22 4.24 -18.62
C ALA A 249 -5.84 4.47 -18.02
N ALA A 250 -5.79 4.49 -16.69
CA ALA A 250 -4.56 4.68 -15.94
C ALA A 250 -4.55 3.84 -14.66
N CYS A 251 -3.37 3.43 -14.21
CA CYS A 251 -3.16 2.93 -12.85
C CYS A 251 -1.77 3.26 -12.32
N ILE A 252 -1.72 3.55 -11.03
CA ILE A 252 -0.50 3.64 -10.25
C ILE A 252 -0.26 2.28 -9.61
N CYS A 253 0.94 1.76 -9.81
CA CYS A 253 1.47 0.61 -9.08
C CYS A 253 2.73 1.03 -8.32
N PHE A 254 3.00 0.39 -7.20
CA PHE A 254 4.29 0.47 -6.54
C PHE A 254 5.01 -0.87 -6.61
N ASP A 255 6.31 -0.85 -6.85
CA ASP A 255 7.16 -2.02 -6.72
C ASP A 255 7.88 -1.94 -5.37
N TYR A 256 7.80 -3.00 -4.58
CA TYR A 256 8.47 -3.09 -3.29
C TYR A 256 8.89 -4.52 -3.02
N GLU A 257 10.20 -4.73 -2.91
CA GLU A 257 10.81 -6.06 -2.89
C GLU A 257 10.33 -6.88 -4.11
N ASP A 258 9.83 -8.09 -3.91
CA ASP A 258 9.32 -8.95 -4.98
C ASP A 258 7.79 -8.79 -5.21
N GLN A 259 7.20 -7.67 -4.79
CA GLN A 259 5.76 -7.40 -4.91
C GLN A 259 5.43 -6.16 -5.73
N VAL A 260 4.32 -6.24 -6.46
CA VAL A 260 3.69 -5.09 -7.12
C VAL A 260 2.36 -4.77 -6.45
N LEU A 261 2.17 -3.54 -6.01
CA LEU A 261 0.98 -3.07 -5.29
C LEU A 261 0.15 -2.15 -6.20
N LEU A 262 -1.04 -2.59 -6.63
CA LEU A 262 -1.96 -1.80 -7.47
C LEU A 262 -2.67 -0.74 -6.63
N TYR A 263 -2.03 0.41 -6.43
CA TYR A 263 -2.48 1.47 -5.53
C TYR A 263 -3.78 2.14 -5.95
N ASN A 264 -3.82 2.75 -7.12
CA ASN A 264 -5.00 3.48 -7.56
C ASN A 264 -5.17 3.40 -9.08
N SER A 265 -6.41 3.57 -9.54
CA SER A 265 -6.71 3.48 -10.97
C SER A 265 -7.90 4.34 -11.38
N GLY A 266 -7.93 4.68 -12.66
CA GLY A 266 -8.98 5.47 -13.31
C GLY A 266 -9.17 5.05 -14.75
N TYR A 267 -10.31 5.40 -15.34
CA TYR A 267 -10.60 5.18 -16.75
C TYR A 267 -11.71 6.10 -17.23
N ASN A 268 -11.73 6.40 -18.53
CA ASN A 268 -12.80 7.12 -19.18
C ASN A 268 -14.02 6.17 -19.35
N PRO A 269 -15.18 6.46 -18.73
CA PRO A 269 -16.39 5.64 -18.81
C PRO A 269 -16.95 5.43 -20.22
N GLU A 270 -16.65 6.32 -21.18
CA GLU A 270 -17.07 6.17 -22.59
C GLU A 270 -16.52 4.87 -23.21
N PHE A 271 -15.35 4.44 -22.75
CA PHE A 271 -14.68 3.21 -23.21
C PHE A 271 -14.96 2.00 -22.30
N SER A 272 -15.88 2.11 -21.35
CA SER A 272 -16.24 1.03 -20.41
C SER A 272 -16.67 -0.26 -21.12
N SER A 273 -17.34 -0.14 -22.27
CA SER A 273 -17.78 -1.27 -23.09
C SER A 273 -16.62 -2.14 -23.61
N LEU A 274 -15.41 -1.56 -23.72
CA LEU A 274 -14.17 -2.25 -24.10
C LEU A 274 -13.38 -2.77 -22.89
N SER A 275 -13.84 -2.48 -21.66
CA SER A 275 -13.18 -2.92 -20.41
C SER A 275 -11.75 -2.37 -20.25
N VAL A 276 -11.49 -1.15 -20.73
CA VAL A 276 -10.15 -0.51 -20.75
C VAL A 276 -9.47 -0.48 -19.38
N GLY A 277 -10.22 -0.19 -18.31
CA GLY A 277 -9.68 -0.16 -16.96
C GLY A 277 -9.29 -1.53 -16.40
N LEU A 278 -9.91 -2.62 -16.89
CA LEU A 278 -9.53 -3.99 -16.55
C LEU A 278 -8.32 -4.44 -17.35
N ILE A 279 -8.32 -4.16 -18.66
CA ILE A 279 -7.24 -4.56 -19.56
C ILE A 279 -5.93 -3.87 -19.16
N ASN A 280 -5.99 -2.58 -18.79
CA ASN A 280 -4.82 -1.85 -18.28
C ASN A 280 -4.18 -2.58 -17.07
N LYS A 281 -4.99 -3.00 -16.09
CA LYS A 281 -4.49 -3.76 -14.93
C LYS A 281 -3.97 -5.15 -15.31
N ALA A 282 -4.63 -5.84 -16.24
CA ALA A 282 -4.19 -7.15 -16.68
C ALA A 282 -2.82 -7.11 -17.38
N PHE A 283 -2.53 -6.02 -18.10
CA PHE A 283 -1.21 -5.84 -18.70
C PHE A 283 -0.14 -5.44 -17.69
N THR A 284 -0.48 -4.74 -16.59
CA THR A 284 0.51 -4.56 -15.52
C THR A 284 0.86 -5.88 -14.84
N ILE A 285 -0.08 -6.83 -14.70
CA ILE A 285 0.23 -8.21 -14.27
C ILE A 285 1.20 -8.89 -15.25
N LYS A 286 0.98 -8.72 -16.57
CA LYS A 286 1.87 -9.29 -17.59
C LYS A 286 3.29 -8.75 -17.44
N GLU A 287 3.44 -7.45 -17.31
CA GLU A 287 4.74 -6.80 -17.10
C GLU A 287 5.39 -7.22 -15.78
N SER A 288 4.61 -7.35 -14.69
CA SER A 288 5.14 -7.87 -13.41
C SER A 288 5.71 -9.28 -13.55
N ILE A 289 5.07 -10.15 -14.34
CA ILE A 289 5.57 -11.50 -14.62
C ILE A 289 6.86 -11.44 -15.45
N GLU A 290 6.91 -10.58 -16.47
CA GLU A 290 8.09 -10.36 -17.31
C GLU A 290 9.29 -9.83 -16.50
N ASN A 291 9.01 -9.05 -15.45
CA ASN A 291 9.99 -8.54 -14.49
C ASN A 291 10.26 -9.50 -13.32
N GLU A 292 9.80 -10.75 -13.39
CA GLU A 292 10.02 -11.81 -12.39
C GLU A 292 9.52 -11.52 -10.96
N MET A 293 8.56 -10.60 -10.83
CA MET A 293 7.90 -10.31 -9.57
C MET A 293 7.15 -11.55 -9.06
N LYS A 294 7.02 -11.69 -7.74
CA LYS A 294 6.46 -12.90 -7.10
C LYS A 294 5.00 -12.74 -6.74
N VAL A 295 4.59 -11.54 -6.33
CA VAL A 295 3.22 -11.26 -5.87
C VAL A 295 2.68 -10.02 -6.55
N TYR A 296 1.44 -10.10 -7.02
CA TYR A 296 0.65 -8.94 -7.41
C TYR A 296 -0.44 -8.71 -6.37
N ASN A 297 -0.31 -7.61 -5.63
CA ASN A 297 -1.16 -7.21 -4.53
C ASN A 297 -2.20 -6.21 -5.03
N PHE A 298 -3.48 -6.58 -5.01
CA PHE A 298 -4.56 -5.70 -5.46
C PHE A 298 -5.01 -4.72 -4.37
N LEU A 299 -4.38 -4.77 -3.19
CA LEU A 299 -4.67 -3.91 -2.04
C LEU A 299 -6.13 -4.02 -1.55
N ARG A 300 -6.57 -3.19 -0.60
CA ARG A 300 -7.86 -3.38 0.07
C ARG A 300 -9.04 -3.25 -0.87
N GLY A 301 -10.12 -3.93 -0.52
CA GLY A 301 -11.38 -3.91 -1.25
C GLY A 301 -11.67 -5.20 -2.01
N THR A 302 -12.96 -5.49 -2.12
CA THR A 302 -13.51 -6.74 -2.64
C THR A 302 -14.04 -6.62 -4.06
N GLU A 303 -13.51 -5.68 -4.86
CA GLU A 303 -14.01 -5.50 -6.22
C GLU A 303 -13.85 -6.76 -7.05
N ARG A 304 -14.98 -7.21 -7.60
CA ARG A 304 -15.10 -8.50 -8.31
C ARG A 304 -14.02 -8.75 -9.37
N TYR A 305 -13.51 -7.69 -9.99
CA TYR A 305 -12.49 -7.82 -11.03
C TYR A 305 -11.17 -8.39 -10.49
N LYS A 306 -10.79 -8.16 -9.23
CA LYS A 306 -9.57 -8.69 -8.61
C LYS A 306 -9.58 -10.22 -8.66
N TYR A 307 -10.70 -10.82 -8.28
CA TYR A 307 -10.93 -12.27 -8.33
C TYR A 307 -11.04 -12.82 -9.76
N HIS A 308 -11.59 -12.04 -10.70
CA HIS A 308 -11.56 -12.43 -12.12
C HIS A 308 -10.12 -12.45 -12.68
N LEU A 309 -9.21 -11.69 -12.08
CA LEU A 309 -7.78 -11.71 -12.40
C LEU A 309 -7.00 -12.73 -11.56
N GLY A 310 -7.68 -13.58 -10.77
CA GLY A 310 -7.07 -14.69 -10.06
C GLY A 310 -6.67 -14.41 -8.60
N ALA A 311 -7.03 -13.26 -8.06
CA ALA A 311 -6.71 -12.91 -6.68
C ALA A 311 -7.42 -13.82 -5.66
N GLN A 312 -6.78 -14.00 -4.51
CA GLN A 312 -7.28 -14.71 -3.33
C GLN A 312 -7.12 -13.80 -2.12
N ASP A 313 -8.11 -13.82 -1.22
CA ASP A 313 -8.11 -12.93 -0.06
C ASP A 313 -7.03 -13.30 0.95
N LYS A 314 -6.43 -12.25 1.51
CA LYS A 314 -5.75 -12.24 2.80
C LYS A 314 -6.50 -11.31 3.73
N LEU A 315 -6.64 -11.70 5.00
CA LEU A 315 -7.34 -10.89 5.96
C LEU A 315 -6.46 -9.74 6.46
N VAL A 316 -7.13 -8.64 6.77
CA VAL A 316 -6.56 -7.47 7.43
C VAL A 316 -7.32 -7.26 8.73
N MET A 317 -6.56 -7.00 9.78
CA MET A 317 -7.04 -6.99 11.15
C MET A 317 -6.74 -5.66 11.81
N ASP A 318 -7.58 -5.27 12.75
CA ASP A 318 -7.34 -4.15 13.65
C ASP A 318 -7.14 -4.68 15.07
N LEU A 319 -6.26 -4.03 15.82
CA LEU A 319 -5.99 -4.28 17.23
C LEU A 319 -6.33 -3.02 18.03
N SER A 320 -7.22 -3.16 19.01
CA SER A 320 -7.52 -2.11 19.98
C SER A 320 -7.17 -2.52 21.40
N ILE A 321 -6.67 -1.56 22.17
CA ILE A 321 -6.30 -1.73 23.57
C ILE A 321 -6.81 -0.52 24.35
N THR A 322 -7.61 -0.77 25.39
CA THR A 322 -8.22 0.28 26.23
C THR A 322 -7.85 0.04 27.69
N ARG A 323 -7.53 1.11 28.43
CA ARG A 323 -7.32 1.03 29.89
C ARG A 323 -8.67 0.85 30.60
N LEU A 324 -8.73 -0.05 31.59
CA LEU A 324 -9.93 -0.30 32.41
C LEU A 324 -10.15 0.75 33.50
#